data_AF-A0A9W6TA26-F1
#
_entry.id   AF-A0A9W6TA26-F1
#
_cell.length_a   1.000
_cell.length_b   1.000
_cell.length_c   1.000
_cell.angle_alpha   90.00
_cell.angle_beta   90.00
_cell.angle_gamma   90.00
#
_symmetry.space_group_name_H-M   'P 1'
#
loop_
_entity.id
_entity.type
_entity.pdbx_description
1 polymer ?
#
loop_
_entity_poly.entity_id
_entity_poly.type
_entity_poly.pdbx_seq_one_letter_code
_entity_poly.pdbx_strand_id
1 'polypeptide(L)'
;MAMRTGRQLWKQANLDDEFYSIFVSQRRDSKYAPIEALKRIRSRNVIYAILNPDPIKRITGQEILNSRWVRDIKLCKAASLEKGSKCGAGVKSASNAAAGSKSSKAVRVSSAGTSSTVGTTADSQSTTSSNSNTTLVNRR
;
A
#
# COMPACT_ATOMS: atom_id res chain seq x y z
N MET A 1 -4.66 9.41 -5.01
CA MET A 1 -6.09 9.66 -5.31
C MET A 1 -6.88 10.22 -4.13
N ALA A 2 -6.76 9.66 -2.91
CA ALA A 2 -7.53 10.10 -1.75
C ALA A 2 -7.49 11.62 -1.48
N MET A 3 -6.35 12.28 -1.68
CA MET A 3 -6.24 13.74 -1.57
C MET A 3 -7.12 14.51 -2.56
N ARG A 4 -7.41 13.95 -3.74
CA ARG A 4 -8.21 14.60 -4.80
C ARG A 4 -9.69 14.29 -4.68
N THR A 5 -10.05 13.07 -4.25
CA THR A 5 -11.42 12.57 -4.17
C THR A 5 -12.01 12.63 -2.75
N GLY A 6 -11.20 12.98 -1.74
CA GLY A 6 -11.62 13.01 -0.33
C GLY A 6 -11.78 11.63 0.33
N ARG A 7 -11.63 10.55 -0.45
CA ARG A 7 -11.80 9.16 0.00
C ARG A 7 -10.86 8.23 -0.76
N GLN A 8 -10.43 7.14 -0.12
CA GLN A 8 -9.75 6.04 -0.83
C GLN A 8 -10.69 5.43 -1.87
N LEU A 9 -10.14 4.94 -2.99
CA LEU A 9 -10.97 4.34 -4.05
C LEU A 9 -11.61 3.04 -3.58
N TRP A 10 -10.81 2.16 -2.98
CA TRP A 10 -11.22 0.90 -2.34
C TRP A 10 -10.21 0.57 -1.24
N LYS A 11 -10.56 -0.31 -0.31
CA LYS A 11 -9.65 -0.76 0.77
C LYS A 11 -8.69 -1.83 0.24
N GLN A 12 -9.23 -2.81 -0.49
CA GLN A 12 -8.48 -3.90 -1.09
C GLN A 12 -8.97 -4.15 -2.52
N ALA A 13 -8.07 -4.53 -3.43
CA ALA A 13 -8.40 -4.82 -4.83
C ALA A 13 -9.01 -6.22 -5.01
N ASN A 14 -10.03 -6.53 -4.22
CA ASN A 14 -10.79 -7.79 -4.25
C ASN A 14 -12.21 -7.53 -4.75
N LEU A 15 -12.85 -8.58 -5.30
CA LEU A 15 -14.25 -8.52 -5.73
C LEU A 15 -15.23 -8.29 -4.56
N ASP A 16 -14.82 -8.59 -3.33
CA ASP A 16 -15.63 -8.38 -2.12
C ASP A 16 -15.81 -6.89 -1.77
N ASP A 17 -14.92 -6.03 -2.26
CA ASP A 17 -15.04 -4.59 -2.05
C ASP A 17 -16.03 -3.99 -3.08
N GLU A 18 -17.12 -3.42 -2.57
CA GLU A 18 -18.16 -2.77 -3.38
C GLU A 18 -17.58 -1.73 -4.34
N PHE A 19 -16.55 -0.97 -3.92
CA PHE A 19 -16.01 0.09 -4.77
C PHE A 19 -15.06 -0.44 -5.85
N TYR A 20 -14.37 -1.55 -5.58
CA TYR A 20 -13.51 -2.19 -6.58
C TYR A 20 -14.33 -2.90 -7.65
N SER A 21 -15.40 -3.61 -7.26
CA SER A 21 -16.29 -4.27 -8.22
C SER A 21 -16.95 -3.26 -9.17
N ILE A 22 -17.38 -2.10 -8.64
CA ILE A 22 -17.88 -0.98 -9.45
C ILE A 22 -16.80 -0.44 -10.39
N PHE A 23 -15.56 -0.31 -9.93
CA PHE A 23 -14.46 0.14 -10.80
C PHE A 23 -14.23 -0.82 -11.97
N VAL A 24 -14.22 -2.13 -11.71
CA VAL A 24 -13.99 -3.15 -12.74
C VAL A 24 -15.14 -3.20 -13.75
N SER A 25 -16.40 -3.10 -13.30
CA SER A 25 -17.55 -3.06 -14.20
C SER A 25 -17.55 -1.78 -15.04
N GLN A 26 -17.45 -0.62 -14.38
CA GLN A 26 -17.45 0.67 -15.07
C GLN A 26 -16.28 0.81 -16.04
N ARG A 27 -15.11 0.20 -15.79
CA ARG A 27 -13.97 0.24 -16.71
C ARG A 27 -14.19 -0.57 -17.99
N ARG A 28 -15.02 -1.62 -17.94
CA ARG A 28 -15.38 -2.41 -19.14
C ARG A 28 -16.38 -1.66 -20.01
N ASP A 29 -17.37 -1.06 -19.37
CA ASP A 29 -18.50 -0.45 -20.08
C ASP A 29 -18.28 1.03 -20.40
N SER A 30 -17.53 1.75 -19.54
CA SER A 30 -17.36 3.20 -19.58
C SER A 30 -16.04 3.65 -18.93
N LYS A 31 -15.98 4.91 -18.50
CA LYS A 31 -14.86 5.47 -17.74
C LYS A 31 -15.27 5.78 -16.31
N TYR A 32 -14.44 5.35 -15.36
CA TYR A 32 -14.70 5.58 -13.93
C TYR A 32 -14.66 7.08 -13.58
N ALA A 33 -15.81 7.65 -13.22
CA ALA A 33 -16.02 9.09 -13.07
C ALA A 33 -15.03 9.80 -12.12
N PRO A 34 -14.65 9.23 -10.95
CA PRO A 34 -13.67 9.85 -10.05
C PRO A 34 -12.29 10.06 -10.67
N ILE A 35 -11.90 9.22 -11.65
CA ILE A 35 -10.66 9.38 -12.41
C ILE A 35 -10.87 10.37 -13.56
N GLU A 36 -12.02 10.35 -14.22
CA GLU A 36 -12.34 11.29 -15.30
C GLU A 36 -12.44 12.76 -14.83
N ALA A 37 -12.75 13.00 -13.57
CA ALA A 37 -12.73 14.33 -12.95
C ALA A 37 -11.31 14.95 -12.88
N LEU A 38 -10.25 14.20 -13.19
CA LEU A 38 -8.89 14.73 -13.29
C LEU A 38 -8.75 15.62 -14.54
N LYS A 39 -8.44 16.90 -14.32
CA LYS A 39 -8.34 17.95 -15.36
C LYS A 39 -7.42 17.57 -16.54
N ARG A 40 -6.32 16.85 -16.31
CA ARG A 40 -5.33 16.53 -17.36
C ARG A 40 -5.47 15.10 -17.86
N ILE A 41 -5.49 14.93 -19.19
CA ILE A 41 -5.50 13.61 -19.85
C ILE A 41 -4.24 12.81 -19.49
N ARG A 42 -3.09 13.48 -19.43
CA ARG A 42 -1.79 12.82 -19.14
C ARG A 42 -1.79 12.09 -17.79
N SER A 43 -2.39 12.68 -16.75
CA SER A 43 -2.51 12.03 -15.45
C SER A 43 -3.54 10.89 -15.46
N ARG A 44 -4.66 11.04 -16.19
CA ARG A 44 -5.68 9.99 -16.29
C ARG A 44 -5.09 8.68 -16.84
N ASN A 45 -4.34 8.76 -17.93
CA ASN A 45 -3.76 7.58 -18.57
C ASN A 45 -2.79 6.84 -17.63
N VAL A 46 -1.93 7.57 -16.92
CA VAL A 46 -0.99 6.97 -15.97
C VAL A 46 -1.73 6.34 -14.78
N ILE A 47 -2.76 6.99 -14.25
CA ILE A 47 -3.58 6.43 -13.16
C ILE A 47 -4.30 5.15 -13.60
N TYR A 48 -4.85 5.09 -14.82
CA TYR A 48 -5.46 3.86 -15.34
C TYR A 48 -4.46 2.71 -15.53
N ALA A 49 -3.20 3.03 -15.85
CA ALA A 49 -2.13 2.05 -15.98
C ALA A 49 -1.64 1.54 -14.61
N ILE A 50 -1.61 2.41 -13.59
CA ILE A 50 -1.29 2.02 -12.20
C ILE A 50 -2.40 1.13 -11.63
N LEU A 51 -3.66 1.50 -11.87
CA LEU A 51 -4.84 0.80 -11.35
C LEU A 51 -5.32 -0.32 -12.28
N ASN A 52 -4.41 -0.94 -13.04
CA ASN A 52 -4.76 -2.07 -13.89
C ASN A 52 -5.04 -3.32 -13.02
N PRO A 53 -6.22 -3.97 -13.15
CA PRO A 53 -6.50 -5.22 -12.44
C PRO A 53 -5.50 -6.32 -12.84
N ASP A 54 -5.08 -6.36 -14.11
CA ASP A 54 -4.09 -7.32 -14.59
C ASP A 54 -2.68 -6.88 -14.16
N PRO A 55 -1.96 -7.67 -13.34
CA PRO A 55 -0.62 -7.29 -12.87
C PRO A 55 0.40 -7.23 -14.01
N ILE A 56 0.23 -8.03 -15.06
CA ILE A 56 1.13 -8.06 -16.23
C ILE A 56 1.03 -6.77 -17.05
N LYS A 57 -0.17 -6.18 -17.12
CA LYS A 57 -0.42 -4.93 -17.85
C LYS A 57 -0.27 -3.70 -16.96
N ARG A 58 0.15 -3.88 -15.71
CA ARG A 58 0.36 -2.79 -14.76
C ARG A 58 1.71 -2.16 -15.03
N ILE A 59 1.71 -0.84 -15.15
CA ILE A 59 2.92 -0.05 -15.40
C ILE A 59 3.92 -0.20 -14.23
N THR A 60 5.21 -0.25 -14.56
CA THR A 60 6.30 -0.30 -13.59
C THR A 60 6.64 1.10 -13.05
N GLY A 61 7.32 1.16 -11.90
CA GLY A 61 7.75 2.43 -11.31
C GLY A 61 8.61 3.28 -12.26
N GLN A 62 9.50 2.64 -13.02
CA GLN A 62 10.38 3.34 -13.97
C GLN A 62 9.59 3.98 -15.13
N GLU A 63 8.61 3.27 -15.66
CA GLU A 63 7.73 3.79 -16.72
C GLU A 63 6.85 4.94 -16.22
N ILE A 64 6.42 4.92 -14.95
CA ILE A 64 5.71 6.04 -14.31
C ILE A 64 6.60 7.28 -14.28
N LEU A 65 7.85 7.15 -13.84
CA LEU A 65 8.82 8.27 -13.78
C LEU A 65 9.11 8.83 -15.18
N ASN A 66 9.15 7.97 -16.20
CA ASN A 66 9.35 8.36 -17.59
C ASN A 66 8.09 8.90 -18.27
N SER A 67 6.92 8.80 -17.62
CA SER A 67 5.68 9.36 -18.16
C SER A 67 5.75 10.88 -18.28
N ARG A 68 5.08 11.45 -19.29
CA ARG A 68 5.02 12.91 -19.47
C ARG A 68 4.36 13.62 -18.29
N TRP A 69 3.47 12.94 -17.56
CA TRP A 69 2.83 13.53 -16.40
C TRP A 69 3.81 13.76 -15.25
N VAL A 70 4.65 12.77 -14.93
CA VAL A 70 5.60 12.86 -13.80
C VAL A 70 6.81 13.72 -14.16
N ARG A 71 7.29 13.64 -15.41
CA ARG A 71 8.41 14.48 -15.89
C ARG A 71 8.12 15.97 -15.88
N ASP A 72 6.87 16.37 -16.04
CA ASP A 72 6.46 17.78 -16.01
C ASP A 72 6.50 18.38 -14.58
N ILE A 73 6.74 17.56 -13.55
CA ILE A 73 6.82 18.00 -12.15
C ILE A 73 8.22 18.55 -11.87
N LYS A 74 8.30 19.85 -11.58
CA LYS A 74 9.55 20.49 -11.15
C LYS A 74 9.89 20.05 -9.73
N LEU A 75 11.02 19.38 -9.59
CA LEU A 75 11.54 18.97 -8.29
C LEU A 75 12.57 19.99 -7.79
N CYS A 76 12.87 19.95 -6.50
CA CYS A 76 13.94 20.75 -5.91
C CYS A 76 15.32 20.22 -6.34
N LYS A 77 16.36 21.05 -6.20
CA LYS A 77 17.74 20.67 -6.56
C LYS A 77 18.21 19.38 -5.87
N ALA A 78 17.77 19.12 -4.63
CA ALA A 78 18.11 17.91 -3.89
C ALA A 78 17.63 16.61 -4.56
N ALA A 79 16.54 16.66 -5.34
CA ALA A 79 16.05 15.51 -6.09
C ALA A 79 16.84 15.25 -7.38
N SER A 80 17.59 16.24 -7.87
CA SER A 80 18.47 16.11 -9.03
C SER A 80 19.90 15.71 -8.66
N LEU A 81 20.21 15.67 -7.36
CA LEU A 81 21.50 15.22 -6.86
C LEU A 81 21.57 13.69 -7.02
N GLU A 82 22.39 13.31 -7.99
CA GLU A 82 23.13 12.06 -8.10
C GLU A 82 22.44 10.90 -8.84
N LYS A 83 22.77 10.79 -10.14
CA LYS A 83 22.95 9.49 -10.77
C LYS A 83 24.05 8.73 -10.01
N GLY A 84 23.67 7.99 -8.96
CA GLY A 84 24.55 7.02 -8.30
C GLY A 84 24.99 7.30 -6.87
N SER A 85 24.38 8.24 -6.13
CA SER A 85 24.70 8.37 -4.70
C SER A 85 23.99 7.29 -3.91
N LYS A 86 24.79 6.36 -3.38
CA LYS A 86 24.38 5.36 -2.40
C LYS A 86 23.67 6.08 -1.25
N CYS A 87 22.35 5.95 -1.17
CA CYS A 87 21.60 6.27 0.03
C CYS A 87 22.03 5.30 1.14
N GLY A 88 23.09 5.65 1.86
CA GLY A 88 23.64 4.80 2.92
C GLY A 88 25.15 4.93 3.11
N ALA A 89 25.70 6.15 3.22
CA ALA A 89 27.06 6.33 3.71
C ALA A 89 27.09 7.44 4.76
N GLY A 90 27.17 7.02 6.02
CA GLY A 90 27.75 7.82 7.10
C GLY A 90 26.79 8.70 7.90
N VAL A 91 25.93 8.10 8.73
CA VAL A 91 25.75 8.68 10.07
C VAL A 91 27.06 8.45 10.81
N LYS A 92 27.95 9.45 10.84
CA LYS A 92 29.00 9.45 11.86
C LYS A 92 28.29 9.69 13.19
N SER A 93 28.08 8.61 13.97
CA SER A 93 27.80 8.74 15.39
C SER A 93 28.96 9.53 16.01
N ALA A 94 28.72 10.79 16.36
CA ALA A 94 29.58 11.50 17.28
C ALA A 94 29.37 10.84 18.66
N SER A 95 30.31 9.97 19.03
CA SER A 95 30.48 9.50 20.39
C SER A 95 30.85 10.68 21.28
N ASN A 96 29.92 11.12 22.12
CA ASN A 96 30.30 11.92 23.29
C ASN A 96 30.76 10.97 24.39
N ALA A 97 32.07 10.97 24.61
CA ALA A 97 32.72 10.34 25.74
C ALA A 97 32.26 11.01 27.05
N ALA A 98 32.12 10.15 28.07
CA ALA A 98 31.65 10.44 29.42
C ALA A 98 32.55 11.38 30.22
N ALA A 99 31.95 12.08 31.20
CA ALA A 99 32.43 12.12 32.59
C ALA A 99 31.45 12.91 33.48
N GLY A 100 31.10 12.37 34.66
CA GLY A 100 30.54 13.17 35.75
C GLY A 100 29.46 12.49 36.59
N SER A 101 29.86 11.53 37.44
CA SER A 101 29.06 10.94 38.51
C SER A 101 28.36 11.97 39.40
N LYS A 102 27.15 11.64 39.88
CA LYS A 102 26.85 11.62 41.33
C LYS A 102 25.57 10.84 41.64
N SER A 103 25.70 10.11 42.75
CA SER A 103 24.84 9.12 43.40
C SER A 103 23.60 9.72 44.08
N SER A 104 22.59 8.85 44.32
CA SER A 104 21.50 8.88 45.32
C SER A 104 20.14 8.66 44.65
N LYS A 105 19.20 7.81 45.09
CA LYS A 105 19.02 6.96 46.27
C LYS A 105 17.86 6.01 45.94
N ALA A 106 17.99 4.73 46.28
CA ALA A 106 16.92 3.74 46.12
C ALA A 106 15.85 3.91 47.22
N VAL A 107 14.57 3.84 46.84
CA VAL A 107 13.45 3.56 47.75
C VAL A 107 12.72 2.34 47.21
N ARG A 108 12.74 1.26 47.99
CA ARG A 108 11.92 0.07 47.82
C ARG A 108 10.58 0.28 48.51
N VAL A 109 9.48 -0.16 47.87
CA VAL A 109 8.29 -0.67 48.58
C VAL A 109 7.73 -1.86 47.78
N SER A 110 7.79 -3.03 48.41
CA SER A 110 7.04 -4.28 48.16
C SER A 110 5.54 -4.03 48.39
N SER A 111 4.51 -4.80 47.98
CA SER A 111 4.29 -6.19 47.54
C SER A 111 2.77 -6.37 47.33
N ALA A 112 2.37 -7.59 46.94
CA ALA A 112 1.02 -8.21 46.91
C ALA A 112 0.35 -8.15 45.52
N GLY A 113 0.21 -9.27 44.80
CA GLY A 113 -0.76 -10.36 45.03
C GLY A 113 -1.93 -10.13 44.04
N THR A 114 -2.48 -11.05 43.23
CA THR A 114 -2.71 -12.49 43.38
C THR A 114 -3.23 -13.04 42.03
N SER A 115 -2.71 -14.21 41.62
CA SER A 115 -3.37 -15.38 40.97
C SER A 115 -4.61 -15.26 40.06
N SER A 116 -4.58 -15.94 38.89
CA SER A 116 -5.46 -17.07 38.42
C SER A 116 -5.48 -17.17 36.87
N THR A 117 -4.95 -18.23 36.23
CA THR A 117 -5.64 -19.47 35.69
C THR A 117 -6.94 -19.17 34.92
N VAL A 118 -7.16 -19.60 33.66
CA VAL A 118 -7.58 -20.96 33.19
C VAL A 118 -7.49 -20.99 31.62
N GLY A 119 -6.92 -22.02 30.98
CA GLY A 119 -7.58 -23.02 30.09
C GLY A 119 -8.58 -22.48 29.04
N THR A 120 -8.53 -22.82 27.75
CA THR A 120 -9.13 -24.06 27.21
C THR A 120 -8.89 -24.17 25.68
N THR A 121 -8.73 -25.40 25.21
CA THR A 121 -8.65 -25.92 23.83
C THR A 121 -9.99 -26.01 23.09
N ALA A 122 -10.02 -25.81 21.76
CA ALA A 122 -10.96 -26.42 20.80
C ALA A 122 -10.40 -26.16 19.37
N ASP A 123 -10.11 -27.14 18.50
CA ASP A 123 -11.01 -27.95 17.66
C ASP A 123 -11.97 -27.08 16.81
N SER A 124 -12.23 -27.29 15.51
CA SER A 124 -11.99 -28.38 14.57
C SER A 124 -12.57 -27.96 13.18
N GLN A 125 -12.15 -28.64 12.10
CA GLN A 125 -12.90 -28.95 10.85
C GLN A 125 -13.19 -27.83 9.82
N SER A 126 -12.67 -27.92 8.59
CA SER A 126 -13.10 -28.74 7.42
C SER A 126 -14.25 -28.10 6.61
N THR A 127 -14.06 -27.93 5.30
CA THR A 127 -14.98 -28.41 4.25
C THR A 127 -14.45 -28.04 2.86
N THR A 128 -14.18 -29.08 2.09
CA THR A 128 -14.21 -29.19 0.63
C THR A 128 -15.46 -28.54 0.02
N SER A 129 -15.33 -27.95 -1.18
CA SER A 129 -16.41 -27.91 -2.18
C SER A 129 -15.83 -27.73 -3.58
N SER A 130 -15.68 -28.87 -4.25
CA SER A 130 -15.67 -29.04 -5.69
C SER A 130 -16.93 -28.41 -6.29
N ASN A 131 -16.84 -27.78 -7.46
CA ASN A 131 -17.96 -27.73 -8.39
C ASN A 131 -17.44 -27.78 -9.83
N SER A 132 -17.69 -28.94 -10.43
CA SER A 132 -17.52 -29.28 -11.82
C SER A 132 -18.71 -28.79 -12.64
N ASN A 133 -18.49 -28.73 -13.96
CA ASN A 133 -19.47 -28.79 -15.06
C ASN A 133 -20.13 -27.48 -15.48
N THR A 134 -19.90 -27.05 -16.73
CA THR A 134 -20.73 -27.51 -17.86
C THR A 134 -20.38 -26.75 -19.15
N THR A 135 -20.18 -27.55 -20.18
CA THR A 135 -20.13 -27.31 -21.62
C THR A 135 -21.26 -26.42 -22.14
N LEU A 136 -20.97 -25.43 -23.00
CA LEU A 136 -21.98 -24.94 -23.95
C LEU A 136 -21.37 -24.39 -25.25
N VAL A 137 -21.42 -25.28 -26.25
CA VAL A 137 -21.81 -25.07 -27.66
C VAL A 137 -21.10 -23.97 -28.47
N ASN A 138 -20.23 -24.48 -29.34
CA ASN A 138 -19.71 -23.83 -30.53
C ASN A 138 -20.85 -23.47 -31.52
N ARG A 139 -20.95 -22.21 -31.92
CA ARG A 139 -21.72 -21.76 -33.09
C ARG A 139 -20.96 -20.63 -33.80
N ARG A 140 -20.17 -20.99 -34.82
CA ARG A 140 -20.21 -20.48 -36.20
C ARG A 140 -18.97 -20.95 -36.96
#